data_AF-A0A3N1UCW8-F1
#
_entry.id   AF-A0A3N1UCW8-F1
#
_cell.length_a   1.000
_cell.length_b   1.000
_cell.length_c   1.000
_cell.angle_alpha   90.00
_cell.angle_beta   90.00
_cell.angle_gamma   90.00
#
_symmetry.space_group_name_H-M   'P 1'
#
loop_
_entity.id
_entity.type
_entity.pdbx_description
1 polymer ?
#
loop_
_entity_poly.entity_id
_entity_poly.type
_entity_poly.pdbx_seq_one_letter_code
_entity_poly.pdbx_strand_id
1 'polypeptide(L)'
;MTATLTPRVVAAARVSPHTEDVELPGVPGFVVSSFNPLVRETVRRCLGEPGTLAAPNRLTGPYPDSTAIVLATVAGDATTSDVASQKLVSGRVHNPLLFFQSVTTSILGHLTIEYGITGPVSCIAADSGVGEQALDAAELLLRDEDIDQVLVIAVELAVNPRTEAAFGHLAVQGGTARPPEGDLAVALLLRRPGEGAGTELCPGRPGPEGTGHLRALAALADRIPRP
;
A
#
# COMPACT_ATOMS: atom_id res chain seq x y z
N MET A 1 7.69 -12.10 -28.16
CA MET A 1 8.33 -12.40 -26.86
C MET A 1 8.75 -11.06 -26.27
N THR A 2 7.89 -10.46 -25.46
CA THR A 2 8.19 -9.18 -24.79
C THR A 2 9.20 -9.48 -23.69
N ALA A 3 10.33 -8.78 -23.66
CA ALA A 3 11.33 -8.98 -22.61
C ALA A 3 10.71 -8.66 -21.24
N THR A 4 10.96 -9.51 -20.25
CA THR A 4 10.65 -9.25 -18.84
C THR A 4 11.45 -8.04 -18.40
N LEU A 5 10.79 -7.01 -17.86
CA LEU A 5 11.46 -5.83 -17.32
C LEU A 5 11.61 -6.08 -15.83
N THR A 6 12.83 -6.27 -15.33
CA THR A 6 13.06 -6.41 -13.89
C THR A 6 13.21 -5.01 -13.28
N PRO A 7 12.21 -4.48 -12.55
CA PRO A 7 12.34 -3.15 -11.97
C PRO A 7 13.42 -3.13 -10.87
N ARG A 8 13.93 -1.95 -10.59
CA ARG A 8 14.87 -1.71 -9.47
C ARG A 8 14.13 -1.04 -8.33
N VAL A 9 14.34 -1.54 -7.11
CA VAL A 9 13.86 -0.89 -5.89
C VAL A 9 14.83 0.24 -5.51
N VAL A 10 14.34 1.48 -5.49
CA VAL A 10 15.13 2.68 -5.13
C VAL A 10 14.90 3.15 -3.70
N ALA A 11 13.74 2.84 -3.13
CA ALA A 11 13.45 3.06 -1.72
C ALA A 11 12.43 2.04 -1.25
N ALA A 12 12.47 1.69 0.03
CA ALA A 12 11.51 0.79 0.62
C ALA A 12 11.30 1.06 2.11
N ALA A 13 10.09 0.76 2.59
CA ALA A 13 9.79 0.70 4.00
C ALA A 13 8.80 -0.42 4.31
N ARG A 14 8.88 -0.89 5.55
CA ARG A 14 7.91 -1.81 6.15
C ARG A 14 7.58 -1.30 7.54
N VAL A 15 6.30 -1.32 7.88
CA VAL A 15 5.79 -0.89 9.20
C VAL A 15 4.83 -1.94 9.72
N SER A 16 5.10 -2.41 10.94
CA SER A 16 4.20 -3.26 11.72
C SER A 16 4.06 -2.62 13.11
N PRO A 17 3.02 -1.81 13.36
CA PRO A 17 2.91 -1.01 14.58
C PRO A 17 3.01 -1.84 15.85
N HIS A 18 2.37 -3.01 15.87
CA HIS A 18 2.38 -3.90 17.03
C HIS A 18 3.74 -4.58 17.26
N THR A 19 4.48 -4.88 16.21
CA THR A 19 5.82 -5.48 16.33
C THR A 19 6.86 -4.44 16.74
N GLU A 20 6.67 -3.19 16.30
CA GLU A 20 7.62 -2.10 16.54
C GLU A 20 7.27 -1.27 17.80
N ASP A 21 6.13 -1.52 18.44
CA ASP A 21 5.57 -0.73 19.55
C ASP A 21 5.53 0.77 19.24
N VAL A 22 5.08 1.11 18.03
CA VAL A 22 5.02 2.49 17.50
C VAL A 22 3.57 2.95 17.39
N GLU A 23 3.30 4.12 17.96
CA GLU A 23 2.05 4.84 17.72
C GLU A 23 2.08 5.56 16.36
N LEU A 24 1.05 5.33 15.54
CA LEU A 24 0.94 5.93 14.22
C LEU A 24 0.42 7.37 14.32
N PRO A 25 1.09 8.36 13.71
CA PRO A 25 0.57 9.72 13.64
C PRO A 25 -0.80 9.77 12.94
N GLY A 26 -1.77 10.44 13.56
CA GLY A 26 -3.10 10.61 12.98
C GLY A 26 -3.06 11.36 11.64
N VAL A 27 -3.99 11.01 10.73
CA VAL A 27 -4.14 11.69 9.44
C VAL A 27 -5.43 12.52 9.49
N PRO A 28 -5.37 13.84 9.25
CA PRO A 28 -6.56 14.67 9.23
C PRO A 28 -7.64 14.09 8.31
N GLY A 29 -8.86 13.98 8.85
CA GLY A 29 -9.99 13.42 8.09
C GLY A 29 -10.05 11.89 8.08
N PHE A 30 -9.12 11.15 8.69
CA PHE A 30 -9.19 9.69 8.85
C PHE A 30 -9.09 9.32 10.33
N VAL A 31 -10.24 9.06 10.96
CA VAL A 31 -10.34 8.98 12.43
C VAL A 31 -10.87 7.64 12.95
N VAL A 32 -11.16 6.69 12.06
CA VAL A 32 -11.87 5.45 12.42
C VAL A 32 -10.92 4.26 12.56
N SER A 33 -9.99 4.09 11.64
CA SER A 33 -9.09 2.93 11.57
C SER A 33 -7.62 3.35 11.51
N SER A 34 -6.73 2.41 11.83
CA SER A 34 -5.27 2.55 11.64
C SER A 34 -4.83 2.44 10.17
N PHE A 35 -5.72 2.07 9.23
CA PHE A 35 -5.39 1.81 7.82
C PHE A 35 -4.68 3.00 7.17
N ASN A 36 -5.32 4.17 7.23
CA ASN A 36 -4.84 5.37 6.57
C ASN A 36 -3.57 5.95 7.26
N PRO A 37 -3.50 6.02 8.61
CA PRO A 37 -2.24 6.31 9.32
C PRO A 37 -1.09 5.34 8.97
N LEU A 38 -1.37 4.05 8.85
CA LEU A 38 -0.36 3.03 8.54
C LEU A 38 0.18 3.20 7.12
N VAL A 39 -0.71 3.44 6.14
CA VAL A 39 -0.31 3.77 4.76
C VAL A 39 0.57 5.02 4.73
N ARG A 40 0.14 6.11 5.38
CA ARG A 40 0.90 7.37 5.37
C ARG A 40 2.26 7.23 6.01
N GLU A 41 2.35 6.59 7.17
CA GLU A 41 3.62 6.39 7.88
C GLU A 41 4.58 5.51 7.06
N THR A 42 4.06 4.46 6.42
CA THR A 42 4.88 3.60 5.56
C THR A 42 5.43 4.35 4.35
N VAL A 43 4.61 5.20 3.72
CA VAL A 43 5.06 6.05 2.61
C VAL A 43 6.08 7.09 3.09
N ARG A 44 5.87 7.71 4.25
CA ARG A 44 6.84 8.65 4.84
C ARG A 44 8.19 7.99 5.13
N ARG A 45 8.20 6.77 5.68
CA ARG A 45 9.45 6.03 5.89
C ARG A 45 10.12 5.60 4.59
N CYS A 46 9.34 5.36 3.53
CA CYS A 46 9.87 5.00 2.22
C CYS A 46 10.45 6.22 1.48
N LEU A 47 9.70 7.33 1.41
CA LEU A 47 10.05 8.49 0.61
C LEU A 47 10.80 9.58 1.37
N GLY A 48 10.84 9.51 2.70
CA GLY A 48 11.25 10.61 3.57
C GLY A 48 10.13 11.64 3.77
N GLU A 49 10.46 12.78 4.36
CA GLU A 49 9.48 13.85 4.57
C GLU A 49 8.96 14.43 3.25
N PRO A 50 7.69 14.87 3.21
CA PRO A 50 7.18 15.61 2.06
C PRO A 50 7.95 16.90 1.87
N GLY A 51 8.22 17.24 0.61
CA GLY A 51 8.84 18.51 0.25
C GLY A 51 7.87 19.68 0.32
N THR A 52 8.34 20.85 -0.08
CA THR A 52 7.52 22.03 -0.32
C THR A 52 7.50 22.36 -1.81
N LEU A 53 6.65 23.29 -2.25
CA LEU A 53 6.68 23.79 -3.63
C LEU A 53 8.06 24.36 -4.03
N ALA A 54 8.79 24.96 -3.10
CA ALA A 54 10.12 25.53 -3.35
C ALA A 54 11.26 24.50 -3.23
N ALA A 55 11.03 23.41 -2.51
CA ALA A 55 11.97 22.33 -2.32
C ALA A 55 11.22 20.99 -2.31
N PRO A 56 10.85 20.46 -3.50
CA PRO A 56 10.09 19.22 -3.62
C PRO A 56 10.85 18.03 -3.01
N ASN A 57 10.11 16.96 -2.69
CA ASN A 57 10.73 15.73 -2.19
C ASN A 57 11.74 15.19 -3.22
N ARG A 58 12.90 14.72 -2.76
CA ARG A 58 14.01 14.32 -3.64
C ARG A 58 13.67 13.16 -4.57
N LEU A 59 12.79 12.25 -4.14
CA LEU A 59 12.45 11.04 -4.88
C LEU A 59 11.29 11.26 -5.84
N THR A 60 10.29 12.06 -5.48
CA THR A 60 9.09 12.29 -6.29
C THR A 60 9.11 13.62 -7.05
N GLY A 61 9.79 14.63 -6.53
CA GLY A 61 9.85 15.98 -7.09
C GLY A 61 10.35 16.07 -8.54
N PRO A 62 11.33 15.27 -8.98
CA PRO A 62 11.73 15.23 -10.38
C PRO A 62 10.70 14.57 -11.33
N TYR A 63 9.69 13.89 -10.78
CA TYR A 63 8.75 13.04 -11.52
C TYR A 63 7.29 13.26 -11.05
N PRO A 64 6.79 14.51 -10.98
CA PRO A 64 5.49 14.79 -10.38
C PRO A 64 4.36 14.08 -11.14
N ASP A 65 4.36 14.12 -12.47
CA ASP A 65 3.36 13.55 -13.37
C ASP A 65 3.70 12.14 -13.86
N SER A 66 4.97 11.72 -13.79
CA SER A 66 5.42 10.39 -14.19
C SER A 66 5.64 9.40 -13.04
N THR A 67 5.21 9.76 -11.82
CA THR A 67 5.12 8.83 -10.67
C THR A 67 3.73 8.21 -10.59
N ALA A 68 3.62 6.93 -10.90
CA ALA A 68 2.39 6.17 -10.68
C ALA A 68 2.31 5.64 -9.24
N ILE A 69 1.09 5.38 -8.75
CA ILE A 69 0.83 4.75 -7.46
C ILE A 69 -0.02 3.49 -7.67
N VAL A 70 0.40 2.39 -7.03
CA VAL A 70 -0.37 1.14 -6.95
C VAL A 70 -0.60 0.81 -5.48
N LEU A 71 -1.86 0.86 -5.03
CA LEU A 71 -2.25 0.35 -3.73
C LEU A 71 -2.69 -1.11 -3.84
N ALA A 72 -2.27 -1.96 -2.92
CA ALA A 72 -2.54 -3.38 -2.92
C ALA A 72 -3.05 -3.83 -1.55
N THR A 73 -4.18 -4.55 -1.53
CA THR A 73 -4.78 -5.02 -0.27
C THR A 73 -5.77 -6.14 -0.53
N VAL A 74 -5.93 -7.06 0.40
CA VAL A 74 -6.93 -8.13 0.38
C VAL A 74 -8.21 -7.65 1.03
N ALA A 75 -8.12 -7.03 2.22
CA ALA A 75 -9.30 -6.66 3.00
C ALA A 75 -9.66 -5.17 2.92
N GLY A 76 -8.75 -4.30 2.47
CA GLY A 76 -8.95 -2.84 2.49
C GLY A 76 -9.19 -2.29 3.91
N ASP A 77 -9.83 -1.12 3.99
CA ASP A 77 -10.25 -0.55 5.27
C ASP A 77 -11.60 -1.15 5.74
N ALA A 78 -11.57 -2.46 6.02
CA ALA A 78 -12.73 -3.21 6.48
C ALA A 78 -13.26 -2.70 7.83
N THR A 79 -12.41 -2.12 8.67
CA THR A 79 -12.79 -1.51 9.94
C THR A 79 -13.68 -0.30 9.73
N THR A 80 -13.26 0.66 8.92
CA THR A 80 -14.09 1.84 8.61
C THR A 80 -15.39 1.43 7.90
N SER A 81 -15.30 0.48 6.97
CA SER A 81 -16.45 -0.04 6.22
C SER A 81 -17.49 -0.71 7.14
N ASP A 82 -17.06 -1.50 8.12
CA ASP A 82 -17.96 -2.14 9.07
C ASP A 82 -18.60 -1.11 10.02
N VAL A 83 -17.82 -0.18 10.57
CA VAL A 83 -18.36 0.90 11.42
C VAL A 83 -19.39 1.75 10.66
N ALA A 84 -19.12 2.08 9.40
CA ALA A 84 -20.06 2.80 8.55
C ALA A 84 -21.36 1.98 8.35
N SER A 85 -21.23 0.69 8.05
CA SER A 85 -22.36 -0.22 7.84
C SER A 85 -23.23 -0.37 9.10
N GLN A 86 -22.61 -0.53 10.28
CA GLN A 86 -23.34 -0.64 11.55
C GLN A 86 -24.11 0.64 11.90
N LYS A 87 -23.50 1.82 11.65
CA LYS A 87 -24.17 3.11 11.84
C LYS A 87 -25.38 3.27 10.92
N LEU A 88 -25.24 2.86 9.66
CA LEU A 88 -26.33 2.89 8.69
C LEU A 88 -27.51 1.98 9.11
N VAL A 89 -27.23 0.72 9.46
CA VAL A 89 -28.26 -0.24 9.88
C VAL A 89 -28.96 0.18 11.18
N SER A 90 -28.25 0.85 12.09
CA SER A 90 -28.81 1.37 13.34
C SER A 90 -29.60 2.69 13.19
N GLY A 91 -29.77 3.20 11.96
CA GLY A 91 -30.51 4.43 11.69
C GLY A 91 -29.85 5.70 12.23
N ARG A 92 -28.55 5.64 12.57
CA ARG A 92 -27.80 6.81 13.06
C ARG A 92 -27.35 7.67 11.89
N VAL A 93 -27.64 8.98 11.96
CA VAL A 93 -27.14 9.96 10.98
C VAL A 93 -25.62 9.92 10.99
N HIS A 94 -25.02 9.48 9.89
CA HIS A 94 -23.57 9.40 9.75
C HIS A 94 -22.99 10.75 9.31
N ASN A 95 -21.76 11.05 9.72
CA ASN A 95 -20.97 12.08 9.05
C ASN A 95 -20.82 11.64 7.57
N PRO A 96 -21.29 12.42 6.57
CA PRO A 96 -21.17 12.06 5.15
C PRO A 96 -19.74 11.74 4.72
N LEU A 97 -18.74 12.30 5.42
CA LEU A 97 -17.32 12.02 5.17
C LEU A 97 -16.92 10.57 5.46
N LEU A 98 -17.68 9.83 6.30
CA LEU A 98 -17.37 8.42 6.59
C LEU A 98 -17.44 7.53 5.35
N PHE A 99 -18.32 7.84 4.39
CA PHE A 99 -18.36 7.11 3.13
C PHE A 99 -17.05 7.31 2.36
N PHE A 100 -16.60 8.56 2.20
CA PHE A 100 -15.33 8.85 1.54
C PHE A 100 -14.14 8.25 2.28
N GLN A 101 -14.16 8.22 3.62
CA GLN A 101 -13.11 7.56 4.41
C GLN A 101 -13.07 6.04 4.23
N SER A 102 -14.20 5.39 3.90
CA SER A 102 -14.26 3.94 3.69
C SER A 102 -13.71 3.49 2.34
N VAL A 103 -13.54 4.42 1.39
CA VAL A 103 -12.93 4.10 0.09
C VAL A 103 -11.43 3.90 0.28
N THR A 104 -10.94 2.69 0.00
CA THR A 104 -9.54 2.28 0.19
C THR A 104 -8.52 3.24 -0.44
N THR A 105 -8.86 3.89 -1.55
CA THR A 105 -7.98 4.81 -2.27
C THR A 105 -7.97 6.24 -1.72
N SER A 106 -8.82 6.59 -0.75
CA SER A 106 -8.93 7.98 -0.28
C SER A 106 -7.64 8.53 0.31
N ILE A 107 -6.85 7.69 0.99
CA ILE A 107 -5.52 8.08 1.49
C ILE A 107 -4.54 8.43 0.36
N LEU A 108 -4.70 7.84 -0.84
CA LEU A 108 -3.84 8.15 -1.98
C LEU A 108 -4.07 9.58 -2.47
N GLY A 109 -5.30 10.10 -2.37
CA GLY A 109 -5.60 11.50 -2.62
C GLY A 109 -4.87 12.44 -1.66
N HIS A 110 -4.76 12.06 -0.39
CA HIS A 110 -3.98 12.83 0.58
C HIS A 110 -2.48 12.77 0.26
N LEU A 111 -1.94 11.59 -0.06
CA LEU A 111 -0.53 11.40 -0.36
C LEU A 111 -0.09 12.10 -1.66
N THR A 112 -0.94 12.07 -2.69
CA THR A 112 -0.67 12.76 -3.96
C THR A 112 -0.53 14.26 -3.76
N ILE A 113 -1.42 14.87 -2.97
CA ILE A 113 -1.31 16.29 -2.59
C ILE A 113 -0.04 16.55 -1.77
N GLU A 114 0.23 15.71 -0.78
CA GLU A 114 1.35 15.89 0.16
C GLU A 114 2.73 15.76 -0.51
N TYR A 115 2.88 14.85 -1.49
CA TYR A 115 4.14 14.63 -2.21
C TYR A 115 4.21 15.29 -3.59
N GLY A 116 3.16 16.01 -4.00
CA GLY A 116 3.08 16.64 -5.31
C GLY A 116 3.05 15.65 -6.48
N ILE A 117 2.46 14.47 -6.29
CA ILE A 117 2.32 13.42 -7.31
C ILE A 117 1.01 13.63 -8.05
N THR A 118 1.07 13.74 -9.38
CA THR A 118 -0.06 13.90 -10.30
C THR A 118 -0.17 12.77 -11.33
N GLY A 119 0.70 11.77 -11.25
CA GLY A 119 0.64 10.57 -12.09
C GLY A 119 -0.52 9.64 -11.74
N PRO A 120 -0.67 8.51 -12.47
CA PRO A 120 -1.83 7.64 -12.35
C PRO A 120 -1.87 6.92 -11.00
N VAL A 121 -3.08 6.79 -10.45
CA VAL A 121 -3.35 6.11 -9.17
C VAL A 121 -4.26 4.92 -9.41
N SER A 122 -3.86 3.75 -8.93
CA SER A 122 -4.63 2.51 -9.05
C SER A 122 -4.67 1.76 -7.73
N CYS A 123 -5.66 0.87 -7.59
CA CYS A 123 -5.78 -0.02 -6.45
C CYS A 123 -6.11 -1.42 -6.96
N ILE A 124 -5.40 -2.41 -6.44
CA ILE A 124 -5.58 -3.82 -6.71
C ILE A 124 -6.06 -4.46 -5.42
N ALA A 125 -7.21 -5.12 -5.51
CA ALA A 125 -7.69 -5.99 -4.47
C ALA A 125 -7.82 -7.41 -5.02
N ALA A 126 -7.15 -8.35 -4.35
CA ALA A 126 -7.12 -9.74 -4.75
C ALA A 126 -7.19 -10.63 -3.49
N ASP A 127 -7.82 -11.78 -3.64
CA ASP A 127 -8.01 -12.76 -2.57
C ASP A 127 -6.72 -13.54 -2.23
N SER A 128 -5.80 -13.61 -3.18
CA SER A 128 -4.52 -14.29 -3.10
C SER A 128 -3.51 -13.66 -4.06
N GLY A 129 -2.23 -13.74 -3.70
CA GLY A 129 -1.14 -13.24 -4.55
C GLY A 129 -1.16 -11.72 -4.77
N VAL A 130 -1.79 -10.95 -3.88
CA VAL A 130 -1.96 -9.50 -4.05
C VAL A 130 -0.62 -8.77 -4.16
N GLY A 131 0.42 -9.27 -3.48
CA GLY A 131 1.77 -8.74 -3.55
C GLY A 131 2.41 -8.97 -4.92
N GLU A 132 2.30 -10.17 -5.48
CA GLU A 132 2.78 -10.48 -6.82
C GLU A 132 2.03 -9.66 -7.88
N GLN A 133 0.69 -9.59 -7.80
CA GLN A 133 -0.12 -8.80 -8.73
C GLN A 133 0.22 -7.30 -8.69
N ALA A 134 0.57 -6.76 -7.52
CA ALA A 134 1.03 -5.38 -7.39
C ALA A 134 2.37 -5.15 -8.09
N LEU A 135 3.29 -6.12 -8.02
CA LEU A 135 4.57 -6.07 -8.74
C LEU A 135 4.37 -6.20 -10.25
N ASP A 136 3.49 -7.10 -10.70
CA ASP A 136 3.14 -7.26 -12.11
C ASP A 136 2.52 -5.98 -12.69
N ALA A 137 1.63 -5.33 -11.94
CA ALA A 137 1.05 -4.06 -12.32
C ALA A 137 2.09 -2.94 -12.38
N ALA A 138 3.02 -2.89 -11.43
CA ALA A 138 4.11 -1.93 -11.45
C ALA A 138 5.07 -2.15 -12.63
N GLU A 139 5.41 -3.41 -12.94
CA GLU A 139 6.19 -3.75 -14.13
C GLU A 139 5.47 -3.31 -15.41
N LEU A 140 4.15 -3.55 -15.49
CA LEU A 140 3.34 -3.12 -16.63
C LEU A 140 3.33 -1.60 -16.79
N LEU A 141 3.16 -0.84 -15.69
CA LEU A 141 3.20 0.62 -15.71
C LEU A 141 4.56 1.16 -16.14
N LEU A 142 5.66 0.56 -15.67
CA LEU A 142 7.03 0.95 -16.04
C LEU A 142 7.42 0.61 -17.48
N ARG A 143 6.57 -0.12 -18.23
CA ARG A 143 6.74 -0.28 -19.68
C ARG A 143 6.26 0.93 -20.46
N ASP A 144 5.41 1.76 -19.87
CA ASP A 144 5.05 3.05 -20.43
C ASP A 144 6.23 4.01 -20.28
N GLU A 145 6.69 4.60 -21.38
CA GLU A 145 7.83 5.52 -21.36
C GLU A 145 7.52 6.83 -20.64
N ASP A 146 6.24 7.17 -20.49
CA ASP A 146 5.74 8.34 -19.75
C ASP A 146 5.70 8.09 -18.22
N ILE A 147 6.00 6.87 -17.75
CA ILE A 147 6.08 6.53 -16.33
C ILE A 147 7.54 6.23 -15.94
N ASP A 148 8.12 7.11 -15.14
CA ASP A 148 9.50 6.98 -14.67
C ASP A 148 9.62 6.11 -13.43
N GLN A 149 8.59 6.12 -12.57
CA GLN A 149 8.60 5.38 -11.32
C GLN A 149 7.21 4.98 -10.85
N VAL A 150 7.16 3.90 -10.09
CA VAL A 150 5.92 3.39 -9.47
C VAL A 150 6.12 3.26 -7.97
N LEU A 151 5.26 3.92 -7.20
CA LEU A 151 5.14 3.71 -5.76
C LEU A 151 4.13 2.59 -5.51
N VAL A 152 4.62 1.40 -5.18
CA VAL A 152 3.79 0.29 -4.72
C VAL A 152 3.58 0.44 -3.21
N ILE A 153 2.33 0.43 -2.78
CA ILE A 153 1.91 0.45 -1.38
C ILE A 153 1.07 -0.79 -1.18
N ALA A 154 1.41 -1.63 -0.21
CA ALA A 154 0.57 -2.73 0.20
C ALA A 154 0.27 -2.66 1.68
N VAL A 155 -0.97 -2.94 2.07
CA VAL A 155 -1.44 -2.75 3.44
C VAL A 155 -2.51 -3.76 3.81
N GLU A 156 -2.40 -4.30 5.01
CA GLU A 156 -3.44 -5.06 5.68
C GLU A 156 -3.59 -4.60 7.13
N LEU A 157 -4.79 -4.77 7.66
CA LEU A 157 -5.08 -4.71 9.09
C LEU A 157 -5.46 -6.10 9.61
N ALA A 158 -5.28 -6.32 10.91
CA ALA A 158 -5.88 -7.44 11.60
C ALA A 158 -7.40 -7.48 11.34
N VAL A 159 -7.93 -8.66 11.02
CA VAL A 159 -9.35 -8.78 10.68
C VAL A 159 -10.25 -8.55 11.89
N ASN A 160 -11.36 -7.85 11.66
CA ASN A 160 -12.46 -7.79 12.62
C ASN A 160 -13.39 -9.01 12.47
N PRO A 161 -14.31 -9.28 13.44
CA PRO A 161 -15.16 -10.47 13.38
C PRO A 161 -16.02 -10.59 12.12
N ARG A 162 -16.44 -9.46 11.53
CA ARG A 162 -17.21 -9.47 10.30
C ARG A 162 -16.37 -9.90 9.09
N THR A 163 -15.15 -9.40 9.03
CA THR A 163 -14.18 -9.75 7.98
C THR A 163 -13.78 -11.20 8.12
N GLU A 164 -13.51 -11.68 9.33
CA GLU A 164 -13.24 -13.08 9.63
C GLU A 164 -14.41 -13.98 9.17
N ALA A 165 -15.65 -13.62 9.48
CA ALA A 165 -16.83 -14.34 9.00
C ALA A 165 -16.93 -14.35 7.46
N ALA A 166 -16.61 -13.24 6.79
CA ALA A 166 -16.59 -13.16 5.33
C ALA A 166 -15.55 -14.12 4.72
N PHE A 167 -14.32 -14.15 5.25
CA PHE A 167 -13.31 -15.13 4.84
C PHE A 167 -13.76 -16.57 5.12
N GLY A 168 -14.42 -16.82 6.25
CA GLY A 168 -15.00 -18.13 6.57
C GLY A 168 -16.05 -18.57 5.55
N HIS A 169 -16.94 -17.66 5.14
CA HIS A 169 -17.92 -17.93 4.08
C HIS A 169 -17.27 -18.22 2.73
N LEU A 170 -16.25 -17.44 2.34
CA LEU A 170 -15.50 -17.68 1.11
C LEU A 170 -14.80 -19.04 1.14
N ALA A 171 -14.21 -19.43 2.28
CA ALA A 171 -13.58 -20.72 2.45
C ALA A 171 -14.56 -21.89 2.27
N VAL A 172 -15.79 -21.78 2.81
CA VAL A 172 -16.85 -22.77 2.61
C VAL A 172 -17.25 -22.88 1.14
N GLN A 173 -17.15 -21.79 0.38
CA GLN A 173 -17.40 -21.77 -1.07
C GLN A 173 -16.20 -22.25 -1.91
N GLY A 174 -15.13 -22.72 -1.28
CA GLY A 174 -13.92 -23.21 -1.96
C GLY A 174 -12.85 -22.14 -2.20
N GLY A 175 -13.01 -20.93 -1.65
CA GLY A 175 -11.98 -19.90 -1.67
C GLY A 175 -10.77 -20.30 -0.83
N THR A 176 -9.57 -19.97 -1.31
CA THR A 176 -8.30 -20.33 -0.65
C THR A 176 -7.67 -19.17 0.12
N ALA A 177 -8.27 -17.98 0.03
CA ALA A 177 -7.82 -16.78 0.70
C ALA A 177 -7.85 -16.93 2.21
N ARG A 178 -6.76 -16.55 2.88
CA ARG A 178 -6.69 -16.48 4.33
C ARG A 178 -6.99 -15.05 4.79
N PRO A 179 -7.56 -14.84 5.98
CA PRO A 179 -7.64 -13.51 6.55
C PRO A 179 -6.23 -12.96 6.79
N PRO A 180 -6.02 -11.64 6.64
CA PRO A 180 -4.80 -11.01 7.11
C PRO A 180 -4.52 -11.27 8.60
N GLU A 181 -3.25 -11.51 8.92
CA GLU A 181 -2.81 -11.94 10.26
C GLU A 181 -2.58 -10.76 11.23
N GLY A 182 -2.42 -9.54 10.71
CA GLY A 182 -2.14 -8.36 11.52
C GLY A 182 -1.95 -7.09 10.72
N ASP A 183 -1.73 -5.99 11.45
CA ASP A 183 -1.45 -4.67 10.89
C ASP A 183 -0.05 -4.63 10.28
N LEU A 184 0.02 -4.56 8.96
CA LEU A 184 1.28 -4.52 8.21
C LEU A 184 1.11 -3.66 6.97
N ALA A 185 2.08 -2.79 6.72
CA ALA A 185 2.22 -2.14 5.43
C ALA A 185 3.65 -2.18 4.91
N VAL A 186 3.76 -2.21 3.58
CA VAL A 186 5.00 -2.17 2.83
C VAL A 186 4.86 -1.12 1.73
N ALA A 187 5.88 -0.28 1.57
CA ALA A 187 5.98 0.62 0.43
C ALA A 187 7.30 0.37 -0.31
N LEU A 188 7.25 0.31 -1.64
CA LEU A 188 8.40 0.18 -2.52
C LEU A 188 8.32 1.27 -3.59
N LEU A 189 9.38 2.06 -3.76
CA LEU A 189 9.53 2.91 -4.93
C LEU A 189 10.36 2.16 -5.97
N LEU A 190 9.75 1.91 -7.14
CA LEU A 190 10.31 1.12 -8.22
C LEU A 190 10.64 2.02 -9.42
N ARG A 191 11.74 1.71 -10.12
CA ARG A 191 12.14 2.36 -11.38
C ARG A 191 12.51 1.32 -12.43
N ARG A 192 12.54 1.74 -13.69
CA ARG A 192 13.12 0.95 -14.79
C ARG A 192 14.58 0.57 -14.47
N PRO A 193 15.06 -0.59 -14.95
CA PRO A 193 16.47 -0.96 -14.84
C PRO A 193 17.37 0.06 -15.56
N GLY A 194 18.50 0.46 -14.96
CA GLY A 194 19.42 1.46 -15.51
C GLY A 194 20.58 1.81 -14.55
N GLU A 195 21.52 2.66 -14.99
CA GLU A 195 22.69 3.06 -14.18
C GLU A 195 22.29 3.99 -13.02
N GLY A 196 22.31 3.47 -11.79
CA GLY A 196 22.01 4.21 -10.57
C GLY A 196 21.95 3.29 -9.35
N ALA A 197 22.10 3.85 -8.15
CA ALA A 197 22.02 3.10 -6.90
C ALA A 197 20.60 2.53 -6.69
N GLY A 198 20.50 1.23 -6.45
CA GLY A 198 19.27 0.50 -6.09
C GLY A 198 19.46 -1.01 -6.25
N THR A 199 18.52 -1.80 -5.74
CA THR A 199 18.61 -3.28 -5.75
C THR A 199 17.66 -3.84 -6.80
N GLU A 200 18.16 -4.73 -7.66
CA GLU A 200 17.33 -5.44 -8.64
C GLU A 200 16.30 -6.36 -7.96
N LEU A 201 15.10 -6.43 -8.52
CA LEU A 201 14.05 -7.36 -8.11
C LEU A 201 14.45 -8.82 -8.40
N CYS A 202 15.07 -9.48 -7.44
CA CYS A 202 15.29 -10.93 -7.48
C CYS A 202 14.22 -11.67 -6.65
N PRO A 203 13.21 -12.32 -7.26
CA PRO A 203 12.32 -13.22 -6.53
C PRO A 203 13.14 -14.44 -6.06
N GLY A 204 13.09 -14.79 -4.78
CA GLY A 204 13.79 -16.02 -4.33
C GLY A 204 14.01 -16.22 -2.84
N ARG A 205 14.00 -15.16 -2.01
CA ARG A 205 14.08 -15.34 -0.55
C ARG A 205 12.67 -15.44 0.06
N PRO A 206 12.36 -16.46 0.87
CA PRO A 206 11.14 -16.47 1.65
C PRO A 206 11.08 -15.22 2.53
N GLY A 207 9.98 -14.47 2.44
CA GLY A 207 9.76 -13.31 3.32
C GLY A 207 9.59 -13.74 4.79
N PRO A 208 9.71 -12.78 5.72
CA PRO A 208 9.64 -13.05 7.15
C PRO A 208 8.28 -13.66 7.53
N GLU A 209 8.29 -14.50 8.57
CA GLU A 209 7.06 -15.08 9.12
C GLU A 209 6.12 -13.97 9.62
N GLY A 210 4.80 -14.21 9.60
CA GLY A 210 3.79 -13.23 10.03
C GLY A 210 3.51 -12.10 9.03
N THR A 211 3.99 -12.19 7.79
CA THR A 211 3.70 -11.18 6.74
C THR A 211 2.56 -11.54 5.81
N GLY A 212 1.97 -12.73 5.98
CA GLY A 212 0.79 -13.19 5.25
C GLY A 212 0.85 -12.90 3.75
N HIS A 213 -0.16 -12.18 3.27
CA HIS A 213 -0.33 -11.79 1.85
C HIS A 213 0.75 -10.85 1.32
N LEU A 214 1.45 -10.13 2.20
CA LEU A 214 2.44 -9.12 1.82
C LEU A 214 3.88 -9.67 1.84
N ARG A 215 4.03 -11.00 1.98
CA ARG A 215 5.33 -11.66 2.15
C ARG A 215 6.34 -11.32 1.07
N ALA A 216 5.94 -11.34 -0.20
CA ALA A 216 6.83 -11.06 -1.32
C ALA A 216 7.39 -9.63 -1.25
N LEU A 217 6.53 -8.65 -0.94
CA LEU A 217 6.88 -7.24 -0.82
C LEU A 217 7.73 -6.99 0.42
N ALA A 218 7.38 -7.57 1.57
CA ALA A 218 8.15 -7.46 2.80
C ALA A 218 9.57 -8.01 2.63
N ALA A 219 9.72 -9.14 1.94
CA ALA A 219 11.02 -9.74 1.62
C ALA A 219 11.91 -8.83 0.76
N LEU A 220 11.32 -7.95 -0.04
CA LEU A 220 12.03 -6.97 -0.86
C LEU A 220 12.39 -5.74 -0.04
N ALA A 221 11.47 -5.24 0.79
CA ALA A 221 11.72 -4.10 1.65
C ALA A 221 12.88 -4.35 2.63
N ASP A 222 12.96 -5.54 3.22
CA ASP A 222 14.02 -5.91 4.17
C ASP A 222 15.42 -6.03 3.50
N ARG A 223 15.53 -6.01 2.16
CA ARG A 223 16.82 -6.01 1.44
C ARG A 223 17.38 -4.61 1.21
N ILE A 224 16.56 -3.58 1.38
CA ILE A 224 16.98 -2.20 1.18
C ILE A 224 17.42 -1.65 2.54
N PRO A 225 18.64 -1.11 2.66
CA PRO A 225 19.06 -0.43 3.87
C PRO A 225 18.05 0.69 4.19
N ARG A 226 17.57 0.74 5.44
CA ARG A 226 16.79 1.88 5.91
C ARG A 226 17.69 3.13 5.83
N PRO A 227 17.17 4.27 5.35
CA PRO A 227 17.94 5.52 5.27
C PRO A 227 18.43 6.00 6.64
#